data_AF-A0A5K0XC34-F1
#
_entry.id   AF-A0A5K0XC34-F1
#
_cell.length_a   1.000
_cell.length_b   1.000
_cell.length_c   1.000
_cell.angle_alpha   90.00
_cell.angle_beta   90.00
_cell.angle_gamma   90.00
#
_symmetry.space_group_name_H-M   'P 1'
#
loop_
_entity.id
_entity.type
_entity.pdbx_description
1 polymer ?
#
loop_
_entity_poly.entity_id
_entity_poly.type
_entity_poly.pdbx_seq_one_letter_code
_entity_poly.pdbx_strand_id
1 'polypeptide(L)'
;YLVSQGCIKPLCDLLVCPDPRIVTVCLEGLENILKVGEAEKNMGNTGGVNLYAQLIDDAEGLDKIENLQSHDNTEIYEKAVKILETYWLEEEDETLPPGDQSQVTFRFGETELPSQGA
;
A
#
# COMPACT_ATOMS: atom_id res chain seq x y z
N TYR A 1 2.54 6.54 20.83
CA TYR A 1 2.52 7.72 21.74
C TYR A 1 2.18 9.02 20.99
N LEU A 2 2.88 9.40 19.91
CA LEU A 2 2.58 10.64 19.17
C LEU A 2 1.17 10.67 18.55
N VAL A 3 0.73 9.59 17.92
CA VAL A 3 -0.62 9.53 17.31
C VAL A 3 -1.74 9.69 18.35
N SER A 4 -1.59 9.07 19.53
CA SER A 4 -2.53 9.23 20.64
C SER A 4 -2.57 10.65 21.22
N GLN A 5 -1.71 11.57 20.77
CA GLN A 5 -1.75 13.00 21.10
C GLN A 5 -2.40 13.85 20.01
N GLY A 6 -3.01 13.23 18.98
CA GLY A 6 -3.70 13.95 17.91
C GLY A 6 -2.77 14.67 16.93
N CYS A 7 -1.51 14.23 16.80
CA CYS A 7 -0.53 14.89 15.92
C CYS A 7 -0.82 14.76 14.42
N ILE A 8 -1.74 13.87 14.02
CA ILE A 8 -2.05 13.60 12.60
C ILE A 8 -2.67 14.82 11.92
N LYS A 9 -3.71 15.43 12.50
CA LYS A 9 -4.38 16.58 11.88
C LYS A 9 -3.43 17.78 11.68
N PRO A 10 -2.63 18.21 12.68
CA PRO A 10 -1.63 19.25 12.47
C PRO A 10 -0.57 18.91 11.42
N LEU A 11 -0.11 17.66 11.34
CA LEU A 11 0.84 17.24 10.30
C LEU A 11 0.22 17.32 8.91
N CYS A 12 -1.04 16.90 8.75
CA CYS A 12 -1.78 17.01 7.50
C CYS A 12 -2.01 18.48 7.11
N ASP A 13 -2.32 19.35 8.06
CA ASP A 13 -2.51 20.78 7.80
C ASP A 13 -1.21 21.50 7.40
N LEU A 14 -0.04 20.97 7.78
CA LEU A 14 1.26 21.50 7.35
C LEU A 14 1.68 21.06 5.94
N LEU A 15 0.97 20.11 5.30
CA LEU A 15 1.26 19.69 3.92
C LEU A 15 0.98 20.79 2.88
N VAL A 16 0.15 21.77 3.22
CA VAL A 16 -0.13 22.95 2.37
C VAL A 16 0.78 24.14 2.67
N CYS A 17 1.82 23.93 3.48
CA CYS A 17 2.76 25.00 3.83
C CYS A 17 3.61 25.42 2.62
N PRO A 18 3.85 26.72 2.40
CA PRO A 18 4.67 27.18 1.28
C PRO A 18 6.17 26.87 1.43
N ASP A 19 6.66 26.54 2.64
CA ASP A 19 8.06 26.13 2.81
C ASP A 19 8.20 24.63 2.46
N PRO A 20 8.87 24.29 1.35
CA PRO A 20 9.01 22.90 0.92
C PRO A 20 9.71 22.03 1.97
N ARG A 21 10.57 22.60 2.82
CA ARG A 21 11.23 21.82 3.88
C ARG A 21 10.25 21.38 4.95
N ILE A 22 9.24 22.20 5.26
CA ILE A 22 8.19 21.85 6.21
C ILE A 22 7.35 20.72 5.63
N VAL A 23 6.96 20.83 4.35
CA VAL A 23 6.20 19.79 3.65
C VAL A 23 6.96 18.47 3.65
N THR A 24 8.26 18.47 3.31
CA THR A 24 9.10 17.26 3.34
C THR A 24 9.13 16.62 4.73
N VAL A 25 9.37 17.38 5.79
CA VAL A 25 9.40 16.84 7.17
C VAL A 25 8.04 16.29 7.59
N CYS A 26 6.95 16.92 7.16
CA CYS A 26 5.59 16.44 7.45
C CYS A 26 5.29 15.12 6.72
N LEU A 27 5.68 15.00 5.44
CA LEU A 27 5.57 13.75 4.69
C LEU A 27 6.38 12.62 5.36
N GLU A 28 7.60 12.89 5.83
CA GLU A 28 8.40 11.91 6.57
C GLU A 28 7.76 11.52 7.91
N GLY A 29 7.15 12.48 8.60
CA GLY A 29 6.38 12.22 9.82
C GLY A 29 5.18 11.28 9.55
N LEU A 30 4.43 11.55 8.49
CA LEU A 30 3.28 10.74 8.08
C LEU A 30 3.70 9.34 7.59
N GLU A 31 4.78 9.23 6.80
CA GLU A 31 5.33 7.94 6.36
C GLU A 31 5.71 7.06 7.56
N ASN A 32 6.34 7.64 8.58
CA ASN A 32 6.69 6.91 9.79
C ASN A 32 5.47 6.44 10.59
N ILE A 33 4.42 7.26 10.66
CA ILE A 33 3.15 6.89 11.32
C ILE A 33 2.48 5.73 10.57
N LEU A 34 2.39 5.82 9.25
CA LEU A 34 1.82 4.78 8.39
C LEU A 34 2.58 3.46 8.52
N LYS A 35 3.91 3.51 8.57
CA LYS A 35 4.77 2.34 8.79
C LYS A 35 4.50 1.63 10.12
N VAL A 36 4.24 2.38 11.18
CA VAL A 36 3.85 1.80 12.48
C VAL A 36 2.50 1.11 12.35
N GLY A 37 1.56 1.69 11.61
CA GLY A 37 0.24 1.11 11.36
C GLY A 37 0.28 -0.18 10.58
N GLU A 38 1.14 -0.28 9.58
CA GLU A 38 1.39 -1.53 8.85
C GLU A 38 1.97 -2.61 9.78
N ALA A 39 2.88 -2.23 10.68
CA ALA A 39 3.39 -3.19 11.66
C ALA A 39 2.28 -3.69 12.60
N GLU A 40 1.39 -2.80 13.07
CA GLU A 40 0.26 -3.20 13.92
C GLU A 40 -0.79 -4.03 13.16
N LYS A 41 -1.01 -3.73 11.88
CA LYS A 41 -1.83 -4.51 10.93
C LYS A 41 -1.32 -5.94 10.83
N ASN A 42 -0.02 -6.10 10.57
CA ASN A 42 0.62 -7.40 10.38
C ASN A 42 0.71 -8.21 11.69
N MET A 43 0.68 -7.56 12.85
CA MET A 43 0.57 -8.22 14.16
C MET A 43 -0.84 -8.73 14.47
N GLY A 44 -1.83 -8.43 13.63
CA GLY A 44 -3.23 -8.83 13.84
C GLY A 44 -3.99 -8.00 14.88
N ASN A 45 -3.41 -6.89 15.34
CA ASN A 45 -4.01 -6.05 16.38
C ASN A 45 -5.20 -5.22 15.88
N THR A 46 -5.26 -4.98 14.57
CA THR A 46 -6.20 -4.03 13.95
C THR A 46 -7.17 -4.69 12.98
N GLY A 47 -7.28 -6.02 12.96
CA GLY A 47 -8.20 -6.72 12.07
C GLY A 47 -7.82 -6.66 10.59
N GLY A 48 -6.53 -6.48 10.28
CA GLY A 48 -6.03 -6.47 8.90
C GLY A 48 -6.10 -5.11 8.20
N VAL A 49 -6.42 -4.03 8.92
CA VAL A 49 -6.40 -2.66 8.37
C VAL A 49 -5.38 -1.76 9.06
N ASN A 50 -4.84 -0.79 8.34
CA ASN A 50 -3.99 0.25 8.92
C ASN A 50 -4.85 1.39 9.50
N LEU A 51 -5.05 1.40 10.81
CA LEU A 51 -5.87 2.43 11.49
C LEU A 51 -5.31 3.84 11.32
N TYR A 52 -3.99 4.00 11.15
CA TYR A 52 -3.40 5.33 10.97
C TYR A 52 -3.64 5.87 9.56
N ALA A 53 -3.74 5.01 8.55
CA ALA A 53 -4.16 5.42 7.21
C ALA A 53 -5.59 6.00 7.25
N GLN A 54 -6.52 5.35 7.97
CA GLN A 54 -7.87 5.88 8.16
C GLN A 54 -7.88 7.24 8.89
N LEU A 55 -7.07 7.39 9.94
CA LEU A 55 -6.97 8.67 10.66
C LEU A 55 -6.37 9.80 9.81
N ILE A 56 -5.50 9.48 8.86
CA ILE A 56 -4.94 10.45 7.91
C ILE A 56 -6.01 10.86 6.89
N ASP A 57 -6.80 9.90 6.40
CA ASP A 57 -7.92 10.16 5.49
C ASP A 57 -8.98 11.06 6.15
N ASP A 58 -9.41 10.72 7.38
CA ASP A 58 -10.35 11.53 8.18
C ASP A 58 -9.84 12.97 8.45
N ALA A 59 -8.52 13.18 8.38
CA ALA A 59 -7.86 14.47 8.58
C ALA A 59 -7.72 15.30 7.28
N GLU A 60 -8.32 14.84 6.18
CA GLU A 60 -8.14 15.36 4.81
C GLU A 60 -6.66 15.30 4.38
N GLY A 61 -5.90 14.34 4.93
CA GLY A 61 -4.49 14.15 4.66
C GLY A 61 -4.27 13.48 3.30
N LEU A 62 -5.12 12.52 2.95
CA LEU A 62 -5.04 11.80 1.68
C LEU A 62 -5.14 12.77 0.49
N ASP A 63 -6.20 13.58 0.42
CA ASP A 63 -6.39 14.57 -0.64
C ASP A 63 -5.20 15.54 -0.76
N LYS A 64 -4.60 15.92 0.38
CA LYS A 64 -3.43 16.81 0.40
C LYS A 64 -2.19 16.11 -0.15
N ILE A 65 -1.95 14.85 0.20
CA ILE A 65 -0.83 14.07 -0.34
C ILE A 65 -1.01 13.85 -1.85
N GLU A 66 -2.24 13.59 -2.32
CA GLU A 66 -2.54 13.48 -3.75
C GLU A 66 -2.22 14.77 -4.50
N ASN A 67 -2.60 15.93 -3.95
CA ASN A 67 -2.27 17.22 -4.55
C ASN A 67 -0.75 17.47 -4.66
N LEU A 68 0.05 16.92 -3.73
CA LEU A 68 1.51 17.05 -3.76
C LEU A 68 2.16 16.29 -4.92
N GLN A 69 1.43 15.39 -5.62
CA GLN A 69 1.88 14.82 -6.88
C GLN A 69 1.99 15.85 -8.03
N SER A 70 1.48 17.06 -7.83
CA SER A 70 1.61 18.17 -8.78
C SER A 70 2.61 19.24 -8.33
N HIS A 71 3.34 19.01 -7.24
CA HIS A 71 4.21 20.01 -6.63
C HIS A 71 5.47 20.26 -7.48
N ASP A 72 5.90 21.53 -7.60
CA ASP A 72 7.07 21.94 -8.40
C ASP A 72 8.41 21.35 -7.91
N ASN A 73 8.43 20.90 -6.65
CA ASN A 73 9.59 20.27 -6.04
C ASN A 73 9.53 18.76 -6.26
N THR A 74 10.47 18.25 -7.05
CA THR A 74 10.59 16.84 -7.40
C THR A 74 10.71 15.92 -6.19
N GLU A 75 11.39 16.34 -5.12
CA GLU A 75 11.52 15.52 -3.91
C GLU A 75 10.17 15.31 -3.21
N ILE A 76 9.36 16.37 -3.15
CA ILE A 76 8.02 16.33 -2.55
C ILE A 76 7.11 15.45 -3.39
N TYR A 77 7.15 15.61 -4.71
CA TYR A 77 6.44 14.76 -5.67
C TYR A 77 6.78 13.28 -5.47
N GLU A 78 8.07 12.93 -5.51
CA GLU A 78 8.53 11.54 -5.41
C GLU A 78 8.13 10.91 -4.06
N LYS A 79 8.24 11.65 -2.96
CA LYS A 79 7.80 11.19 -1.63
C LYS A 79 6.29 10.98 -1.58
N ALA A 80 5.51 11.90 -2.13
CA ALA A 80 4.05 11.78 -2.15
C ALA A 80 3.61 10.55 -2.94
N VAL A 81 4.16 10.35 -4.15
CA VAL A 81 3.90 9.16 -4.98
C VAL A 81 4.24 7.89 -4.21
N LYS A 82 5.45 7.79 -3.66
CA LYS A 82 5.89 6.61 -2.92
C LYS A 82 4.96 6.28 -1.74
N ILE A 83 4.53 7.29 -0.97
CA ILE A 83 3.61 7.08 0.16
C ILE A 83 2.27 6.53 -0.33
N LEU A 84 1.71 7.11 -1.40
CA LEU A 84 0.43 6.64 -1.95
C LEU A 84 0.56 5.21 -2.50
N GLU A 85 1.63 4.91 -3.24
CA GLU A 85 1.89 3.57 -3.76
C GLU A 85 2.08 2.52 -2.65
N THR A 86 2.68 2.91 -1.52
CA THR A 86 2.97 1.95 -0.44
C THR A 86 1.76 1.65 0.44
N TYR A 87 0.88 2.63 0.67
CA TYR A 87 -0.16 2.53 1.71
C TYR A 87 -1.60 2.62 1.18
N TRP A 88 -1.81 3.11 -0.06
CA TRP A 88 -3.13 3.29 -0.66
C TRP A 88 -3.33 2.59 -2.00
N LEU A 89 -2.25 2.26 -2.73
CA LEU A 89 -2.36 1.26 -3.78
C LEU A 89 -2.33 -0.11 -3.11
N GLU A 90 -3.41 -0.86 -3.27
CA GLU A 90 -3.37 -2.30 -3.04
C GLU A 90 -2.31 -2.84 -4.03
N GLU A 91 -1.18 -3.34 -3.52
CA GLU A 91 -0.54 -4.45 -4.20
C GLU A 91 -1.66 -5.47 -4.34
N GLU A 92 -2.18 -5.64 -5.56
CA GLU A 92 -3.00 -6.79 -5.91
C GLU A 92 -2.28 -7.97 -5.29
N ASP A 93 -2.88 -8.47 -4.21
CA ASP A 93 -2.56 -9.65 -3.48
C ASP A 93 -1.82 -10.61 -4.42
N GLU A 94 -0.49 -10.61 -4.33
CA GLU A 94 0.35 -11.62 -4.96
C GLU A 94 0.14 -12.91 -4.17
N THR A 95 -1.12 -13.35 -4.04
CA THR A 95 -1.47 -14.76 -3.97
C THR A 95 -1.15 -15.36 -5.33
N LEU A 96 0.14 -15.46 -5.61
CA LEU A 96 0.62 -16.65 -6.29
C LEU A 96 0.10 -17.81 -5.44
N PRO A 97 -0.83 -18.64 -5.97
CA PRO A 97 -1.27 -19.80 -5.22
C PRO A 97 -0.01 -20.61 -4.87
N PRO A 98 0.15 -21.06 -3.61
CA PRO A 98 1.27 -21.91 -3.27
C PRO A 98 1.27 -23.06 -4.26
N GLY A 99 2.37 -23.20 -5.00
CA GLY A 99 2.50 -24.20 -6.05
C GLY A 99 2.05 -25.55 -5.50
N ASP A 100 0.92 -26.05 -6.00
CA ASP A 100 0.45 -27.38 -5.69
C ASP A 100 1.41 -28.36 -6.37
N GLN A 101 2.47 -28.73 -5.64
CA GLN A 101 3.37 -29.83 -5.99
C GLN A 101 2.65 -31.16 -5.78
N SER A 102 1.48 -31.38 -6.40
CA SER A 102 0.71 -32.61 -6.23
C SER A 102 -0.14 -33.00 -7.45
N GLN A 103 0.44 -32.98 -8.66
CA GLN A 103 0.42 -34.15 -9.55
C GLN A 103 1.13 -33.84 -10.88
N VAL A 104 2.39 -34.27 -10.94
CA VAL A 104 3.00 -34.69 -12.19
C VAL A 104 2.24 -35.94 -12.67
N THR A 105 1.21 -35.77 -13.50
CA THR A 105 0.72 -36.83 -14.40
C THR A 105 1.08 -36.44 -15.82
N PHE A 106 2.26 -36.90 -16.25
CA PHE A 106 2.56 -37.06 -17.65
C PHE A 106 1.58 -38.10 -18.22
N ARG A 107 0.68 -37.70 -19.13
CA ARG A 107 -0.05 -38.63 -19.99
C ARG A 107 0.36 -38.42 -21.44
N PHE A 108 1.37 -39.21 -21.80
CA PHE A 108 1.93 -39.44 -23.13
C PHE A 108 0.90 -40.18 -23.99
N GLY A 109 0.52 -39.58 -25.13
CA GLY A 109 -0.13 -40.18 -26.30
C GLY A 109 -1.05 -41.40 -26.09
N GLU A 110 -2.35 -41.17 -25.92
CA GLU A 110 -3.38 -42.18 -26.16
C GLU A 110 -3.90 -41.99 -27.59
N THR A 111 -3.30 -42.71 -28.54
CA THR A 111 -3.82 -42.86 -29.91
C THR A 111 -4.78 -44.04 -29.90
N GLU A 112 -6.08 -43.77 -29.77
CA GLU A 112 -7.13 -44.78 -29.94
C GLU A 112 -7.29 -45.12 -31.42
N LEU A 113 -6.91 -46.34 -31.83
CA LEU A 113 -7.24 -46.94 -33.12
C LEU A 113 -8.64 -47.59 -33.04
N PRO A 114 -9.57 -47.28 -33.96
CA PRO A 114 -10.77 -48.10 -34.13
C PRO A 114 -10.51 -49.22 -35.16
N SER A 115 -10.57 -50.47 -34.70
CA SER A 115 -10.66 -51.67 -35.53
C SER A 115 -12.14 -52.03 -35.79
N GLN A 116 -12.57 -51.85 -37.03
CA GLN A 116 -13.74 -52.48 -37.67
C GLN A 116 -13.22 -52.96 -39.03
N GLY A 117 -13.37 -54.20 -39.51
CA GLY A 117 -14.39 -55.21 -39.30
C GLY A 117 -14.85 -55.65 -40.70
N ALA A 118 -14.22 -56.70 -41.25
CA ALA A 118 -14.70 -57.57 -42.35
C ALA A 118 -13.82 -58.82 -42.42
#